data_AF-A0ABD6IB59-F1
#
_entry.id   AF-A0ABD6IB59-F1
#
_cell.length_a   1.000
_cell.length_b   1.000
_cell.length_c   1.000
_cell.angle_alpha   90.00
_cell.angle_beta   90.00
_cell.angle_gamma   90.00
#
_symmetry.space_group_name_H-M   'P 1'
#
loop_
_entity.id
_entity.type
_entity.pdbx_description
1 polymer ?
#
loop_
_entity_poly.entity_id
_entity_poly.type
_entity_poly.pdbx_seq_one_letter_code
_entity_poly.pdbx_strand_id
1 'polypeptide(L)' 'MNKQNLNDLQNYDFLAKSFASMYVSGHIIDIETITGNMPREVRKWFLERYEYYCKNALSEK' A
#
# COMPACT_ATOMS: atom_id res chain seq x y z
N MET A 1 4.66 17.68 -17.68
CA MET A 1 4.63 17.14 -16.31
C MET A 1 3.26 16.51 -16.09
N ASN A 2 3.18 15.18 -16.12
CA ASN A 2 1.94 14.43 -16.30
C ASN A 2 1.15 14.32 -14.98
N LYS A 3 0.00 15.01 -14.88
CA LYS A 3 -0.93 14.95 -13.73
C LYS A 3 -1.35 13.53 -13.34
N GLN A 4 -1.27 12.58 -14.27
CA GLN A 4 -1.56 11.17 -14.04
C GLN A 4 -0.65 10.55 -12.95
N ASN A 5 0.63 10.92 -12.88
CA ASN A 5 1.56 10.34 -11.89
C ASN A 5 1.24 10.76 -10.45
N LEU A 6 0.70 11.96 -10.23
CA LEU A 6 0.33 12.45 -8.90
C LEU A 6 -0.93 11.77 -8.37
N ASN A 7 -1.93 11.58 -9.24
CA ASN A 7 -3.16 10.87 -8.86
C ASN A 7 -2.89 9.39 -8.61
N ASP A 8 -2.03 8.76 -9.41
CA ASP A 8 -1.58 7.38 -9.19
C ASP A 8 -0.88 7.25 -7.82
N LEU A 9 0.07 8.13 -7.50
CA LEU A 9 0.76 8.14 -6.21
C LEU A 9 -0.19 8.26 -5.02
N GLN A 10 -1.16 9.17 -5.08
CA GLN A 10 -2.17 9.30 -4.02
C GLN A 10 -3.05 8.05 -3.91
N ASN A 11 -3.41 7.44 -5.05
CA ASN A 11 -4.22 6.23 -5.06
C ASN A 11 -3.45 5.05 -4.47
N TYR A 12 -2.15 4.93 -4.76
CA TYR A 12 -1.28 3.91 -4.17
C TYR A 12 -1.06 4.13 -2.67
N ASP A 13 -0.88 5.37 -2.21
CA ASP A 13 -0.74 5.66 -0.78
C ASP A 13 -2.03 5.33 -0.02
N PHE A 14 -3.19 5.68 -0.59
CA PHE A 14 -4.49 5.31 -0.02
C PHE A 14 -4.69 3.80 0.03
N LEU A 15 -4.38 3.09 -1.05
CA LEU A 15 -4.43 1.63 -1.11
C LEU A 15 -3.51 1.01 -0.06
N ALA A 16 -2.24 1.44 0.04
CA ALA A 16 -1.29 0.92 1.01
C ALA A 16 -1.80 1.07 2.46
N LYS A 17 -2.41 2.22 2.79
CA LYS A 17 -3.00 2.46 4.11
C LYS A 17 -4.24 1.60 4.38
N SER A 18 -5.17 1.53 3.43
CA SER A 18 -6.37 0.69 3.56
C SER A 18 -6.02 -0.78 3.69
N PHE A 19 -5.07 -1.27 2.89
CA PHE A 19 -4.61 -2.63 2.96
C PHE A 19 -3.91 -2.94 4.28
N ALA A 20 -3.03 -2.06 4.76
CA ALA A 20 -2.40 -2.25 6.06
C ALA A 20 -3.43 -2.37 7.20
N SER A 21 -4.46 -1.52 7.20
CA SER A 21 -5.54 -1.57 8.20
C SER A 21 -6.39 -2.85 8.10
N MET A 22 -6.70 -3.30 6.89
CA MET A 22 -7.40 -4.57 6.67
C MET A 22 -6.56 -5.78 7.12
N TYR A 23 -5.26 -5.79 6.85
CA TYR A 23 -4.35 -6.86 7.29
C TYR A 23 -4.31 -6.96 8.82
N VAL A 24 -4.22 -5.81 9.51
CA VAL A 24 -4.28 -5.74 10.97
C VAL A 24 -5.65 -6.14 11.53
N SER A 25 -6.72 -5.94 10.76
CA SER A 25 -8.07 -6.40 11.11
C SER A 25 -8.30 -7.89 10.82
N GLY A 26 -7.33 -8.60 10.24
CA GLY A 26 -7.42 -10.02 9.92
C GLY A 26 -8.09 -10.33 8.57
N HIS A 27 -8.24 -9.33 7.69
CA HIS A 27 -8.61 -9.59 6.30
C HIS A 27 -7.40 -10.08 5.50
N ILE A 28 -7.60 -11.15 4.74
CA ILE A 28 -6.59 -11.68 3.82
C ILE A 28 -6.54 -10.74 2.62
N ILE A 29 -5.39 -10.09 2.43
CA ILE A 29 -5.13 -9.23 1.28
C ILE A 29 -4.05 -9.86 0.45
N ASP A 30 -4.37 -10.04 -0.83
CA ASP A 30 -3.44 -10.58 -1.80
C ASP A 30 -2.49 -9.48 -2.30
N ILE A 31 -1.50 -9.16 -1.47
CA ILE A 31 -0.45 -8.18 -1.79
C ILE A 31 0.34 -8.64 -3.02
N GLU A 32 0.46 -9.94 -3.26
CA GLU A 32 1.13 -10.49 -4.43
C GLU A 32 0.40 -10.13 -5.74
N THR A 33 -0.93 -10.23 -5.80
CA THR A 33 -1.72 -9.80 -6.97
C THR A 33 -1.63 -8.29 -7.20
N ILE A 34 -1.65 -7.49 -6.13
CA ILE A 34 -1.56 -6.03 -6.21
C ILE A 34 -0.17 -5.61 -6.69
N THR A 35 0.88 -6.17 -6.09
CA THR A 35 2.27 -5.86 -6.44
C THR A 35 2.74 -6.52 -7.73
N GLY A 36 2.05 -7.55 -8.21
CA GLY A 36 2.30 -8.22 -9.48
C GLY A 36 1.94 -7.36 -10.69
N ASN A 37 0.96 -6.46 -10.55
CA ASN A 37 0.61 -5.48 -11.58
C ASN A 37 1.49 -4.20 -11.54
N MET A 38 2.34 -4.05 -10.53
CA MET A 38 3.18 -2.87 -10.35
C MET A 38 4.59 -3.08 -10.91
N PRO A 39 5.22 -2.03 -11.47
CA PRO A 39 6.64 -2.07 -11.79
C PRO A 39 7.47 -2.22 -10.51
N ARG A 40 8.66 -2.83 -10.64
CA ARG A 40 9.53 -3.19 -9.50
C ARG A 40 9.82 -2.04 -8.53
N GLU A 41 9.97 -0.81 -9.04
CA GLU A 41 10.22 0.39 -8.22
C GLU A 41 9.01 0.75 -7.35
N VAL A 42 7.81 0.74 -7.95
CA VAL A 42 6.55 1.01 -7.24
C VAL A 42 6.25 -0.11 -6.24
N ARG A 43 6.50 -1.37 -6.61
CA ARG A 43 6.37 -2.52 -5.69
C ARG A 43 7.23 -2.35 -4.43
N LYS A 44 8.49 -1.94 -4.60
CA LYS A 44 9.40 -1.75 -3.47
C LYS A 44 8.92 -0.62 -2.56
N TRP A 45 8.57 0.52 -3.15
CA TRP A 45 8.00 1.66 -2.43
C TRP A 45 6.72 1.28 -1.68
N PHE A 46 5.83 0.52 -2.33
CA PHE A 46 4.56 0.08 -1.76
C PHE A 46 4.76 -0.87 -0.57
N LEU A 47 5.69 -1.81 -0.66
CA LEU A 47 6.03 -2.71 0.45
C LEU A 47 6.56 -1.94 1.67
N GLU A 48 7.50 -1.01 1.47
CA GLU A 48 8.03 -0.18 2.55
C GLU A 48 6.92 0.67 3.21
N ARG A 49 6.02 1.24 2.40
CA ARG A 49 4.89 2.04 2.87
C ARG A 49 3.85 1.19 3.60
N TYR A 50 3.56 0.01 3.07
CA TYR A 50 2.63 -0.94 3.66
C TYR A 50 3.12 -1.43 5.03
N GLU A 51 4.39 -1.79 5.18
CA GLU A 51 4.97 -2.15 6.48
C GLU A 51 4.89 -1.00 7.49
N TYR A 52 5.17 0.22 7.04
CA TYR A 52 5.03 1.42 7.87
C TYR A 52 3.59 1.61 8.35
N TYR A 53 2.61 1.54 7.44
CA TYR A 53 1.20 1.67 7.79
C TYR A 53 0.70 0.50 8.65
N CYS A 54 1.22 -0.71 8.46
CA CYS A 54 0.87 -1.87 9.28
C CYS A 54 1.35 -1.68 10.72
N LYS A 55 2.59 -1.22 10.91
CA LYS A 55 3.11 -0.84 12.24
C LYS A 55 2.32 0.30 12.87
N ASN A 56 1.96 1.32 12.08
CA ASN A 56 1.15 2.43 12.59
C ASN A 56 -0.27 1.98 12.97
N ALA A 57 -0.93 1.19 12.14
CA ALA A 57 -2.27 0.65 12.40
C ALA A 57 -2.29 -0.32 13.59
N LEU A 58 -1.20 -1.04 13.85
CA LEU A 58 -1.02 -1.85 15.05
C LEU A 58 -0.77 -0.99 16.30
N SER A 59 -0.09 0.15 16.16
CA SER A 59 0.24 1.04 17.28
C SER A 59 -0.92 1.94 17.70
N GLU A 60 -1.93 2.15 16.86
CA GLU A 60 -3.14 2.92 17.19
C GLU A 60 -4.28 2.04 17.77
N LYS A 61 -3.97 0.79 18.16
CA LYS A 61 -4.91 -0.17 18.76
C LYS A 61 -4.61 -0.40 20.24
#